data_AF-A0A3D2T3A3-F1
#
_entry.id   AF-A0A3D2T3A3-F1
#
_cell.length_a   1.000
_cell.length_b   1.000
_cell.length_c   1.000
_cell.angle_alpha   90.00
_cell.angle_beta   90.00
_cell.angle_gamma   90.00
#
_symmetry.space_group_name_H-M   'P 1'
#
loop_
_entity.id
_entity.type
_entity.pdbx_description
1 polymer ?
#
loop_
_entity_poly.entity_id
_entity_poly.type
_entity_poly.pdbx_seq_one_letter_code
_entity_poly.pdbx_strand_id
1 'polypeptide(L)'
;VEQCLNCSISLTYHRAARRIICHHCRYDAPAPERCPRCGSRDLSYRGLGTEQVERITVETFPSARIARMDVDTTSGKWAHHRILDRVAKGDVDILLGTQMIAKGLDFPQVTLVGVVNADVGIHLPDFRASERTFQLLSQVAGRAGRGKLGGEVLIQTSLPDHYAIQAAVAHDFIAFAERETVARETPCYPPHLRMVNVILSSPDQRATAKSAEAGAAWLRRWLRGRNAEESKVVELVGPAPAPIERLHGRWRWHFLVRSPSPSAIGRAVRALIDGFKVPGGDVRLVVDRDPVALL
;
A
#
# COMPACT_ATOMS: atom_id res chain seq x y z
N VAL A 1 17.93 0.64 -10.15
CA VAL A 1 17.20 0.68 -8.86
C VAL A 1 17.70 -0.49 -8.03
N GLU A 2 18.31 -0.22 -6.88
CA GLU A 2 18.72 -1.26 -5.93
C GLU A 2 17.48 -1.90 -5.30
N GLN A 3 17.43 -3.22 -5.31
CA GLN A 3 16.33 -4.00 -4.72
C GLN A 3 16.79 -4.61 -3.40
N CYS A 4 15.86 -4.75 -2.45
CA CYS A 4 16.18 -5.35 -1.17
C CYS A 4 16.57 -6.83 -1.34
N LEU A 5 17.64 -7.25 -0.67
CA LEU A 5 18.08 -8.64 -0.65
C LEU A 5 17.08 -9.58 0.03
N ASN A 6 16.09 -9.07 0.74
CA ASN A 6 15.07 -9.85 1.45
C ASN A 6 13.65 -9.58 0.94
N CYS A 7 13.45 -8.52 0.17
CA CYS A 7 12.13 -8.13 -0.33
C CYS A 7 12.22 -7.75 -1.80
N SER A 8 11.28 -8.17 -2.64
CA SER A 8 11.28 -7.82 -4.09
C SER A 8 10.78 -6.39 -4.33
N ILE A 9 11.31 -5.45 -3.54
CA ILE A 9 10.96 -4.03 -3.55
C ILE A 9 12.24 -3.19 -3.63
N SER A 10 12.11 -1.97 -4.12
CA SER A 10 13.19 -0.99 -4.12
C SER A 10 13.58 -0.57 -2.70
N LEU A 11 14.89 -0.39 -2.47
CA LEU A 11 15.39 0.20 -1.23
C LEU A 11 15.22 1.72 -1.25
N THR A 12 14.87 2.31 -0.10
CA THR A 12 14.82 3.76 0.10
C THR A 12 16.21 4.25 0.46
N TYR A 13 16.71 5.26 -0.27
CA TYR A 13 17.96 5.92 0.10
C TYR A 13 17.70 6.98 1.16
N HIS A 14 18.32 6.79 2.34
CA HIS A 14 18.38 7.76 3.42
C HIS A 14 19.66 8.57 3.32
N ARG A 15 19.54 9.81 2.84
CA ARG A 15 20.69 10.66 2.52
C ARG A 15 21.46 11.10 3.76
N ALA A 16 20.75 11.42 4.85
CA ALA A 16 21.38 11.85 6.10
C ALA A 16 22.32 10.79 6.68
N ALA A 17 21.90 9.52 6.63
CA ALA A 17 22.72 8.40 7.06
C ALA A 17 23.67 7.89 5.96
N ARG A 18 23.44 8.28 4.69
CA ARG A 18 24.04 7.68 3.48
C ARG A 18 23.83 6.17 3.41
N ARG A 19 22.61 5.72 3.72
CA ARG A 19 22.23 4.30 3.80
C ARG A 19 21.04 3.99 2.91
N ILE A 20 20.91 2.74 2.51
CA ILE A 20 19.76 2.21 1.79
C ILE A 20 19.00 1.26 2.70
N ILE A 21 17.72 1.55 2.93
CA ILE A 21 16.89 0.87 3.92
C ILE A 21 15.65 0.27 3.25
N CYS A 22 15.28 -0.94 3.66
CA CYS A 22 14.00 -1.53 3.35
C CYS A 22 13.02 -1.28 4.51
N HIS A 23 11.97 -0.47 4.33
CA HIS A 23 11.01 -0.22 5.41
C HIS A 23 10.13 -1.42 5.76
N HIS A 24 10.08 -2.44 4.89
CA HIS A 24 9.36 -3.67 5.18
C HIS A 24 10.15 -4.56 6.14
N CYS A 25 11.34 -5.02 5.73
CA CYS A 25 12.12 -5.99 6.51
C CYS A 25 13.23 -5.39 7.37
N ARG A 26 13.36 -4.05 7.38
CA ARG A 26 14.43 -3.31 8.09
C ARG A 26 15.85 -3.65 7.66
N TYR A 27 16.03 -4.26 6.48
CA TYR A 27 17.35 -4.40 5.87
C TYR A 27 18.00 -3.02 5.74
N ASP A 28 19.25 -2.92 6.15
CA ASP A 28 19.99 -1.68 6.22
C ASP A 28 21.44 -1.91 5.74
N ALA A 29 21.85 -1.17 4.70
CA ALA A 29 23.21 -1.21 4.17
C ALA A 29 23.72 0.19 3.80
N PRO A 30 25.04 0.40 3.73
CA PRO A 30 25.61 1.62 3.15
C PRO A 30 25.14 1.81 1.70
N ALA A 31 24.88 3.05 1.29
CA ALA A 31 24.59 3.33 -0.11
C ALA A 31 25.85 3.08 -0.97
N PRO A 32 25.74 2.38 -2.11
CA PRO A 32 26.89 2.09 -2.95
C PRO A 32 27.46 3.37 -3.55
N GLU A 33 28.79 3.47 -3.69
CA GLU A 33 29.44 4.59 -4.38
C GLU A 33 29.50 4.41 -5.90
N ARG A 34 29.24 3.18 -6.37
CA ARG A 34 29.24 2.79 -7.78
C ARG A 34 28.09 1.84 -8.03
N CYS A 35 27.51 1.90 -9.23
CA CYS A 35 26.49 0.97 -9.66
C CYS A 35 27.07 -0.46 -9.63
N PRO A 36 26.49 -1.41 -8.87
CA PRO A 36 27.00 -2.77 -8.80
C PRO A 36 26.83 -3.54 -10.12
N ARG A 37 26.03 -3.04 -11.08
CA ARG A 37 25.88 -3.66 -12.41
C ARG A 37 26.85 -3.15 -13.46
N CYS A 38 27.14 -1.85 -13.48
CA CYS A 38 27.93 -1.22 -14.56
C CYS A 38 29.15 -0.43 -14.08
N GLY A 39 29.40 -0.34 -12.77
CA GLY A 39 30.55 0.36 -12.19
C GLY A 39 30.52 1.89 -12.27
N SER A 40 29.48 2.47 -12.90
CA SER A 40 29.29 3.92 -13.00
C SER A 40 29.23 4.57 -11.61
N ARG A 41 29.90 5.72 -11.47
CA ARG A 41 29.80 6.59 -10.28
C ARG A 41 28.57 7.52 -10.34
N ASP A 42 27.94 7.63 -11.50
CA ASP A 42 26.77 8.48 -11.72
C ASP A 42 25.50 7.75 -11.25
N LEU A 43 25.31 7.76 -9.94
CA LEU A 43 24.17 7.13 -9.28
C LEU A 43 23.04 8.16 -9.12
N SER A 44 21.95 7.94 -9.87
CA SER A 44 20.70 8.68 -9.70
C SER A 44 19.82 8.00 -8.65
N TYR A 45 19.64 8.66 -7.50
CA TYR A 45 18.68 8.27 -6.48
C TYR A 45 17.30 8.79 -6.90
N ARG A 46 16.54 7.95 -7.62
CA ARG A 46 15.21 8.32 -8.13
C ARG A 46 14.12 7.92 -7.14
N GLY A 47 13.30 8.90 -6.77
CA GLY A 47 12.11 8.75 -5.93
C GLY A 47 11.90 10.01 -5.11
N LEU A 48 10.69 10.59 -5.14
CA LEU A 48 10.31 11.70 -4.25
C LEU A 48 10.09 11.13 -2.84
N GLY A 49 11.18 10.79 -2.15
CA GLY A 49 11.15 10.48 -0.73
C GLY A 49 10.89 11.74 0.09
N THR A 50 10.33 11.59 1.29
CA THR A 50 10.11 12.70 2.23
C THR A 50 11.38 13.49 2.51
N GLU A 51 12.55 12.85 2.48
CA GLU A 51 13.87 13.51 2.62
C GLU A 51 14.24 14.41 1.44
N GLN A 52 13.89 14.02 0.20
CA GLN A 52 14.16 14.87 -0.96
C GLN A 52 13.27 16.11 -0.95
N VAL A 53 12.00 15.94 -0.57
CA VAL A 53 11.07 17.04 -0.38
C VAL A 53 11.59 17.97 0.72
N GLU A 54 11.98 17.42 1.87
CA GLU A 54 12.56 18.18 2.99
C GLU A 54 13.74 19.04 2.58
N ARG A 55 14.71 18.47 1.85
CA ARG A 55 15.85 19.24 1.37
C ARG A 55 15.43 20.42 0.49
N ILE A 56 14.57 20.17 -0.51
CA ILE A 56 14.13 21.22 -1.43
C ILE A 56 13.33 22.28 -0.66
N THR A 57 12.51 21.89 0.30
CA THR A 57 11.77 22.82 1.17
C THR A 57 12.71 23.69 2.00
N VAL A 58 13.75 23.11 2.61
CA VAL A 58 14.76 23.87 3.37
C VAL A 58 15.53 24.85 2.46
N GLU A 59 15.91 24.41 1.26
CA GLU A 59 16.61 25.25 0.27
C GLU A 59 15.71 26.40 -0.23
N THR A 60 14.41 26.14 -0.41
CA THR A 60 13.44 27.13 -0.92
C THR A 60 12.97 28.11 0.15
N PHE A 61 12.83 27.64 1.40
CA PHE A 61 12.32 28.41 2.53
C PHE A 61 13.32 28.40 3.71
N PRO A 62 14.48 29.08 3.57
CA PRO A 62 15.57 28.98 4.54
C PRO A 62 15.23 29.55 5.92
N SER A 63 14.22 30.42 6.02
CA SER A 63 13.74 31.00 7.28
C SER A 63 12.60 30.20 7.94
N ALA A 64 12.03 29.21 7.26
CA ALA A 64 10.89 28.45 7.78
C ALA A 64 11.34 27.36 8.77
N ARG A 65 10.59 27.19 9.86
CA ARG A 65 10.78 26.11 10.83
C ARG A 65 10.12 24.85 10.28
N ILE A 66 10.92 23.94 9.73
CA ILE A 66 10.45 22.72 9.08
C ILE A 66 10.51 21.53 10.06
N ALA A 67 9.51 20.66 10.01
CA ALA A 67 9.53 19.37 10.69
C ALA A 67 9.11 18.24 9.75
N ARG A 68 9.73 17.07 9.87
CA ARG A 68 9.37 15.86 9.12
C ARG A 68 8.74 14.80 10.02
N MET A 69 7.59 14.28 9.62
CA MET A 69 6.83 13.24 10.30
C MET A 69 6.60 12.04 9.37
N ASP A 70 7.42 11.02 9.52
CA ASP A 70 7.26 9.73 8.86
C ASP A 70 7.66 8.57 9.78
N VAL A 71 7.63 7.35 9.26
CA VAL A 71 7.90 6.13 10.04
C VAL A 71 9.28 6.14 10.67
N ASP A 72 10.25 6.83 10.07
CA ASP A 72 11.63 6.83 10.54
C ASP A 72 11.88 7.93 11.57
N THR A 73 11.24 9.10 11.44
CA THR A 73 11.34 10.18 12.45
C THR A 73 10.47 9.96 13.68
N THR A 74 9.51 9.02 13.63
CA THR A 74 8.54 8.78 14.72
C THR A 74 8.78 7.51 15.53
N SER A 75 9.98 6.92 15.46
CA SER A 75 10.33 5.64 16.11
C SER A 75 10.31 5.64 17.66
N GLY A 76 10.37 6.80 18.31
CA GLY A 76 10.25 6.92 19.77
C GLY A 76 8.79 6.98 20.25
N LYS A 77 8.48 6.38 21.42
CA LYS A 77 7.12 6.29 22.01
C LYS A 77 6.32 7.61 22.08
N TRP A 78 7.00 8.75 22.01
CA TRP A 78 6.40 10.10 22.06
C TRP A 78 6.86 11.04 20.94
N ALA A 79 7.65 10.56 19.98
CA ALA A 79 8.24 11.39 18.94
C ALA A 79 7.16 12.06 18.08
N HIS A 80 6.11 11.30 17.76
CA HIS A 80 4.94 11.82 17.04
C HIS A 80 4.27 12.97 17.83
N HIS A 81 3.93 12.75 19.10
CA HIS A 81 3.25 13.75 19.93
C HIS A 81 4.05 15.06 20.05
N ARG A 82 5.38 14.97 20.23
CA ARG A 82 6.24 16.16 20.32
C ARG A 82 6.24 17.02 19.06
N ILE A 83 6.21 16.41 17.88
CA ILE A 83 6.15 17.15 16.61
C ILE A 83 4.79 17.86 16.51
N LEU A 84 3.70 17.16 16.85
CA LEU A 84 2.36 17.71 16.82
C LEU A 84 2.18 18.88 17.79
N ASP A 85 2.71 18.77 19.01
CA ASP A 85 2.66 19.83 20.01
C ASP A 85 3.35 21.10 19.51
N ARG A 86 4.49 20.94 18.82
CA ARG A 86 5.21 22.06 18.21
C ARG A 86 4.40 22.70 17.09
N VAL A 87 3.75 21.91 16.23
CA VAL A 87 2.86 22.44 15.18
C VAL A 87 1.68 23.19 15.80
N ALA A 88 1.05 22.63 16.84
CA ALA A 88 -0.08 23.26 17.53
C ALA A 88 0.28 24.59 18.21
N LYS A 89 1.51 24.70 18.73
CA LYS A 89 2.07 25.93 19.33
C LYS A 89 2.52 26.97 18.29
N GLY A 90 2.55 26.61 17.01
CA GLY A 90 3.10 27.45 15.95
C GLY A 90 4.63 27.52 15.98
N ASP A 91 5.30 26.46 16.45
CA ASP A 91 6.78 26.29 16.43
C ASP A 91 7.29 25.61 15.15
N VAL A 92 6.37 25.28 14.23
CA VAL A 92 6.63 24.65 12.93
C VAL A 92 5.78 25.38 11.89
N ASP A 93 6.43 25.91 10.87
CA ASP A 93 5.79 26.59 9.76
C ASP A 93 5.40 25.61 8.63
N ILE A 94 6.23 24.57 8.43
CA ILE A 94 6.00 23.56 7.39
C ILE A 94 6.18 22.16 7.98
N LEU A 95 5.12 21.35 7.93
CA LEU A 95 5.14 19.94 8.33
C LEU A 95 5.15 19.05 7.07
N LEU A 96 6.22 18.29 6.89
CA LEU A 96 6.38 17.33 5.81
C LEU A 96 6.15 15.91 6.31
N GLY A 97 5.57 15.04 5.49
CA GLY A 97 5.39 13.66 5.89
C GLY A 97 4.52 12.84 4.96
N THR A 98 4.26 11.61 5.37
CA THR A 98 3.47 10.65 4.60
C THR A 98 2.00 10.66 5.06
N GLN A 99 1.24 9.65 4.66
CA GLN A 99 -0.16 9.44 5.05
C GLN A 99 -0.42 9.53 6.57
N MET A 100 0.63 9.39 7.39
CA MET A 100 0.58 9.55 8.85
C MET A 100 0.12 10.94 9.31
N ILE A 101 0.40 12.01 8.55
CA ILE A 101 -0.04 13.38 8.89
C ILE A 101 -1.56 13.51 8.86
N ALA A 102 -2.24 12.73 8.01
CA ALA A 102 -3.66 12.93 7.73
C ALA A 102 -4.60 12.36 8.82
N LYS A 103 -4.10 11.50 9.72
CA LYS A 103 -4.92 10.76 10.69
C LYS A 103 -5.10 11.52 12.01
N GLY A 104 -6.36 11.77 12.38
CA GLY A 104 -6.76 12.06 13.78
C GLY A 104 -6.28 13.39 14.38
N LEU A 105 -5.81 14.34 13.58
CA LEU A 105 -5.16 15.57 14.06
C LEU A 105 -5.81 16.82 13.46
N ASP A 106 -6.17 17.77 14.31
CA ASP A 106 -6.75 19.05 13.89
C ASP A 106 -5.77 20.18 14.20
N PHE A 107 -5.42 20.96 13.17
CA PHE A 107 -4.47 22.06 13.30
C PHE A 107 -5.14 23.36 12.85
N PRO A 108 -5.69 24.15 13.79
CA PRO A 108 -6.46 25.35 13.45
C PRO A 108 -5.67 26.40 12.66
N GLN A 109 -4.33 26.37 12.75
CA GLN A 109 -3.43 27.30 12.08
C GLN A 109 -2.92 26.81 10.71
N VAL A 110 -3.25 25.57 10.31
CA VAL A 110 -2.84 25.05 9.00
C VAL A 110 -3.83 25.51 7.94
N THR A 111 -3.40 26.49 7.15
CA THR A 111 -4.20 27.10 6.08
C THR A 111 -3.81 26.65 4.68
N LEU A 112 -2.72 25.88 4.53
CA LEU A 112 -2.29 25.34 3.24
C LEU A 112 -1.88 23.88 3.39
N VAL A 113 -2.36 23.04 2.48
CA VAL A 113 -1.96 21.64 2.40
C VAL A 113 -1.55 21.29 0.97
N GLY A 114 -0.32 20.78 0.82
CA GLY A 114 0.23 20.35 -0.47
C GLY A 114 0.37 18.84 -0.57
N VAL A 115 -0.20 18.23 -1.60
CA VAL A 115 0.03 16.84 -2.01
C VAL A 115 1.00 16.83 -3.18
N VAL A 116 2.26 16.48 -2.91
CA VAL A 116 3.37 16.56 -3.89
C VAL A 116 3.26 15.52 -5.00
N ASN A 117 2.66 14.36 -4.74
CA ASN A 117 2.46 13.33 -5.75
C ASN A 117 1.26 12.45 -5.41
N ALA A 118 0.11 12.73 -6.05
CA ALA A 118 -1.09 11.92 -5.88
C ALA A 118 -1.08 10.61 -6.69
N ASP A 119 -0.20 10.50 -7.68
CA ASP A 119 -0.20 9.38 -8.65
C ASP A 119 0.30 8.08 -8.03
N VAL A 120 1.09 8.17 -6.95
CA VAL A 120 1.65 7.01 -6.22
C VAL A 120 0.56 6.03 -5.81
N GLY A 121 -0.59 6.54 -5.34
CA GLY A 121 -1.70 5.70 -4.91
C GLY A 121 -2.48 5.08 -6.06
N ILE A 122 -2.69 5.83 -7.15
CA ILE A 122 -3.51 5.44 -8.30
C ILE A 122 -2.88 4.26 -9.07
N HIS A 123 -1.55 4.26 -9.18
CA HIS A 123 -0.82 3.24 -9.94
C HIS A 123 -0.49 1.97 -9.15
N LEU A 124 -0.97 1.84 -7.90
CA LEU A 124 -0.81 0.60 -7.16
C LEU A 124 -1.60 -0.53 -7.85
N PRO A 125 -1.03 -1.73 -8.03
CA PRO A 125 -1.72 -2.88 -8.60
C PRO A 125 -2.69 -3.49 -7.58
N ASP A 126 -3.67 -2.70 -7.14
CA ASP A 126 -4.66 -3.01 -6.13
C ASP A 126 -6.03 -2.51 -6.60
N PHE A 127 -7.06 -3.35 -6.46
CA PHE A 127 -8.41 -3.00 -6.91
C PHE A 127 -9.04 -1.82 -6.13
N ARG A 128 -8.45 -1.43 -5.00
CA ARG A 128 -8.86 -0.26 -4.20
C ARG A 128 -7.91 0.93 -4.33
N ALA A 129 -7.00 0.93 -5.30
CA ALA A 129 -6.03 2.01 -5.51
C ALA A 129 -6.70 3.40 -5.63
N SER A 130 -7.75 3.50 -6.43
CA SER A 130 -8.52 4.73 -6.63
C SER A 130 -9.29 5.14 -5.37
N GLU A 131 -9.96 4.19 -4.69
CA GLU A 131 -10.61 4.41 -3.39
C GLU A 131 -9.65 4.96 -2.33
N ARG A 132 -8.48 4.34 -2.18
CA ARG A 132 -7.48 4.77 -1.19
C ARG A 132 -6.91 6.15 -1.52
N THR A 133 -6.70 6.43 -2.80
CA THR A 133 -6.27 7.76 -3.25
C THR A 133 -7.32 8.80 -2.91
N PHE A 134 -8.58 8.57 -3.27
CA PHE A 134 -9.69 9.47 -2.93
C PHE A 134 -9.76 9.72 -1.42
N GLN A 135 -9.79 8.66 -0.60
CA GLN A 135 -9.84 8.76 0.85
C GLN A 135 -8.70 9.61 1.41
N LEU A 136 -7.48 9.41 0.93
CA LEU A 136 -6.32 10.17 1.37
C LEU A 136 -6.46 11.65 0.98
N LEU A 137 -6.78 11.94 -0.29
CA LEU A 137 -6.89 13.31 -0.78
C LEU A 137 -8.02 14.06 -0.08
N SER A 138 -9.19 13.45 0.07
CA SER A 138 -10.32 14.05 0.81
C SER A 138 -10.00 14.27 2.28
N GLN A 139 -9.30 13.33 2.93
CA GLN A 139 -8.87 13.47 4.32
C GLN A 139 -7.89 14.63 4.49
N VAL A 140 -6.92 14.73 3.59
CA VAL A 140 -5.89 15.77 3.55
C VAL A 140 -6.53 17.13 3.27
N ALA A 141 -7.43 17.21 2.30
CA ALA A 141 -8.14 18.44 1.95
C ALA A 141 -9.03 18.95 3.10
N GLY A 142 -9.71 18.04 3.80
CA GLY A 142 -10.52 18.38 4.96
C GLY A 142 -9.74 18.97 6.14
N ARG A 143 -8.40 18.88 6.18
CA ARG A 143 -7.57 19.43 7.28
C ARG A 143 -7.39 20.94 7.17
N ALA A 144 -7.20 21.47 5.96
CA ALA A 144 -7.04 22.91 5.74
C ALA A 144 -8.38 23.66 5.92
N GLY A 145 -9.50 23.01 5.57
CA GLY A 145 -10.81 23.69 5.48
C GLY A 145 -11.64 23.78 6.76
N ARG A 146 -11.22 23.20 7.89
CA ARG A 146 -12.05 23.16 9.12
C ARG A 146 -11.91 24.38 10.04
N GLY A 147 -10.82 25.13 9.91
CA GLY A 147 -10.57 26.31 10.73
C GLY A 147 -11.37 27.54 10.26
N LYS A 148 -11.59 28.50 11.16
CA LYS A 148 -12.19 29.81 10.81
C LYS A 148 -11.37 30.61 9.78
N LEU A 149 -10.09 30.29 9.65
CA LEU A 149 -9.17 30.90 8.70
C LEU A 149 -9.35 30.41 7.26
N GLY A 150 -10.15 29.35 7.06
CA GLY A 150 -10.20 28.62 5.80
C GLY A 150 -8.86 27.96 5.48
N GLY A 151 -8.79 27.35 4.30
CA GLY A 151 -7.53 26.82 3.82
C GLY A 151 -7.57 26.41 2.36
N GLU A 152 -6.39 26.33 1.77
CA GLU A 152 -6.14 25.95 0.39
C GLU A 152 -5.50 24.57 0.32
N VAL A 153 -5.83 23.83 -0.74
CA VAL A 153 -5.31 22.48 -0.98
C VAL A 153 -4.75 22.41 -2.39
N LEU A 154 -3.45 22.14 -2.51
CA LEU A 154 -2.76 22.01 -3.78
C LEU A 154 -2.43 20.53 -4.03
N ILE A 155 -2.93 19.97 -5.12
CA ILE A 155 -2.71 18.57 -5.49
C ILE A 155 -1.88 18.52 -6.77
N GLN A 156 -0.68 17.95 -6.69
CA GLN A 156 0.17 17.68 -7.84
C GLN A 156 -0.06 16.26 -8.33
N THR A 157 -0.47 16.14 -9.59
CA THR A 157 -0.78 14.87 -10.27
C THR A 157 -0.52 15.01 -11.77
N SER A 158 -0.12 13.92 -12.42
CA SER A 158 -0.10 13.81 -13.89
C SER A 158 -1.44 13.37 -14.47
N LEU A 159 -2.42 13.03 -13.63
CA LEU A 159 -3.74 12.53 -13.98
C LEU A 159 -4.85 13.46 -13.44
N PRO A 160 -4.85 14.76 -13.78
CA PRO A 160 -5.82 15.71 -13.22
C PRO A 160 -7.26 15.28 -13.48
N ASP A 161 -7.56 14.70 -14.64
CA ASP A 161 -8.91 14.28 -15.04
C ASP A 161 -9.35 12.93 -14.44
N HIS A 162 -8.50 12.27 -13.65
CA HIS A 162 -8.87 11.00 -13.03
C HIS A 162 -10.02 11.22 -12.04
N TYR A 163 -11.08 10.40 -12.13
CA TYR A 163 -12.32 10.60 -11.37
C TYR A 163 -12.12 10.67 -9.85
N ALA A 164 -11.21 9.87 -9.30
CA ALA A 164 -10.86 9.95 -7.88
C ALA A 164 -10.21 11.30 -7.47
N ILE A 165 -9.43 11.93 -8.36
CA ILE A 165 -8.84 13.26 -8.14
C ILE A 165 -9.96 14.30 -8.19
N GLN A 166 -10.76 14.29 -9.26
CA GLN A 166 -11.85 15.24 -9.48
C GLN A 166 -12.87 15.23 -8.34
N ALA A 167 -13.29 14.04 -7.92
CA ALA A 167 -14.20 13.90 -6.78
C ALA A 167 -13.57 14.34 -5.45
N ALA A 168 -12.27 14.13 -5.26
CA ALA A 168 -11.57 14.61 -4.07
C ALA A 168 -11.49 16.15 -4.04
N VAL A 169 -11.20 16.79 -5.17
CA VAL A 169 -11.19 18.26 -5.33
C VAL A 169 -12.57 18.85 -5.07
N ALA A 170 -13.63 18.22 -5.61
CA ALA A 170 -15.01 18.64 -5.41
C ALA A 170 -15.56 18.29 -4.01
N HIS A 171 -14.81 17.55 -3.20
CA HIS A 171 -15.30 16.95 -1.94
C HIS A 171 -16.58 16.11 -2.12
N ASP A 172 -16.78 15.53 -3.30
CA ASP A 172 -17.99 14.80 -3.65
C ASP A 172 -17.81 13.29 -3.47
N PHE A 173 -18.06 12.85 -2.23
CA PHE A 173 -18.04 11.43 -1.89
C PHE A 173 -19.11 10.62 -2.64
N ILE A 174 -20.28 11.19 -2.88
CA ILE A 174 -21.40 10.45 -3.47
C ILE A 174 -21.09 10.13 -4.92
N ALA A 175 -20.66 11.12 -5.71
CA ALA A 175 -20.25 10.90 -7.10
C ALA A 175 -19.07 9.92 -7.21
N PHE A 176 -18.10 9.99 -6.28
CA PHE A 176 -17.03 9.01 -6.21
C PHE A 176 -17.57 7.59 -5.97
N ALA A 177 -18.39 7.43 -4.93
CA ALA A 177 -18.88 6.12 -4.49
C ALA A 177 -19.77 5.44 -5.54
N GLU A 178 -20.63 6.20 -6.23
CA GLU A 178 -21.48 5.70 -7.31
C GLU A 178 -20.63 5.17 -8.47
N ARG A 179 -19.65 5.97 -8.93
CA ARG A 179 -18.76 5.58 -10.02
C ARG A 179 -17.89 4.37 -9.66
N GLU A 180 -17.32 4.36 -8.47
CA GLU A 180 -16.49 3.26 -7.97
C GLU A 180 -17.30 1.97 -7.84
N THR A 181 -18.55 2.06 -7.37
CA THR A 181 -19.44 0.90 -7.21
C THR A 181 -19.73 0.27 -8.56
N VAL A 182 -20.09 1.06 -9.58
CA VAL A 182 -20.34 0.56 -10.94
C VAL A 182 -19.07 -0.03 -11.56
N ALA A 183 -17.92 0.64 -11.39
CA ALA A 183 -16.64 0.16 -11.93
C ALA A 183 -16.22 -1.21 -11.37
N ARG A 184 -16.72 -1.59 -10.19
CA ARG A 184 -16.45 -2.88 -9.54
C ARG A 184 -17.42 -3.99 -9.93
N GLU A 185 -18.39 -3.72 -10.79
CA GLU A 185 -19.27 -4.78 -11.33
C GLU A 185 -18.52 -5.59 -12.40
N THR A 186 -17.70 -4.93 -13.22
CA THR A 186 -16.96 -5.56 -14.32
C THR A 186 -15.53 -5.01 -14.43
N PRO A 187 -14.51 -5.80 -14.02
CA PRO A 187 -14.60 -7.11 -13.38
C PRO A 187 -15.20 -7.04 -11.98
N CYS A 188 -15.89 -8.12 -11.57
CA CYS A 188 -16.56 -8.16 -10.28
C CYS A 188 -15.56 -8.17 -9.11
N TYR A 189 -15.66 -7.17 -8.24
CA TYR A 189 -14.86 -6.99 -7.02
C TYR A 189 -15.75 -6.60 -5.82
N PRO A 190 -15.25 -6.72 -4.58
CA PRO A 190 -15.98 -6.23 -3.41
C PRO A 190 -16.42 -4.75 -3.57
N PRO A 191 -17.68 -4.41 -3.28
CA PRO A 191 -18.61 -5.14 -2.41
C PRO A 191 -19.52 -6.17 -3.11
N HIS A 192 -19.51 -6.27 -4.45
CA HIS A 192 -20.44 -7.11 -5.21
C HIS A 192 -20.22 -8.62 -5.04
N LEU A 193 -19.02 -9.00 -4.58
CA LEU A 193 -18.71 -10.38 -4.20
C LEU A 193 -17.83 -10.43 -2.95
N ARG A 194 -17.68 -11.62 -2.39
CA ARG A 194 -16.72 -11.93 -1.32
C ARG A 194 -15.45 -12.51 -1.91
N MET A 195 -14.33 -12.16 -1.29
CA MET A 195 -13.01 -12.57 -1.73
C MET A 195 -12.20 -13.08 -0.55
N VAL A 196 -11.42 -14.13 -0.79
CA VAL A 196 -10.41 -14.63 0.14
C VAL A 196 -9.09 -14.74 -0.62
N ASN A 197 -8.05 -14.13 -0.08
CA ASN A 197 -6.70 -14.21 -0.60
C ASN A 197 -5.94 -15.31 0.15
N VAL A 198 -5.65 -16.41 -0.52
CA VAL A 198 -4.85 -17.51 0.06
C VAL A 198 -3.40 -17.29 -0.34
N ILE A 199 -2.56 -16.99 0.65
CA ILE A 199 -1.16 -16.65 0.46
C ILE A 199 -0.30 -17.79 0.96
N LEU A 200 0.59 -18.29 0.11
CA LEU A 200 1.63 -19.23 0.49
C LEU A 200 2.98 -18.53 0.47
N SER A 201 3.80 -18.79 1.49
CA SER A 201 5.14 -18.23 1.55
C SER A 201 6.20 -19.18 2.08
N SER A 202 7.39 -19.15 1.47
CA SER A 202 8.56 -19.95 1.86
C SER A 202 9.87 -19.23 1.54
N PRO A 203 10.99 -19.55 2.20
CA PRO A 203 12.31 -19.10 1.76
C PRO A 203 12.70 -19.64 0.37
N ASP A 204 12.12 -20.77 -0.06
CA ASP A 204 12.33 -21.35 -1.39
C ASP A 204 11.23 -20.91 -2.37
N GLN A 205 11.63 -20.24 -3.46
CA GLN A 205 10.73 -19.75 -4.51
C GLN A 205 9.99 -20.88 -5.23
N ARG A 206 10.69 -21.97 -5.58
CA ARG A 206 10.13 -23.11 -6.32
C ARG A 206 9.17 -23.89 -5.43
N ALA A 207 9.51 -24.10 -4.16
CA ALA A 207 8.63 -24.74 -3.20
C ALA A 207 7.36 -23.92 -2.95
N THR A 208 7.48 -22.59 -2.88
CA THR A 208 6.33 -21.67 -2.74
C THR A 208 5.37 -21.79 -3.92
N ALA A 209 5.89 -21.67 -5.16
CA ALA A 209 5.09 -21.78 -6.38
C ALA A 209 4.38 -23.14 -6.48
N LYS A 210 5.13 -24.24 -6.32
CA LYS A 210 4.58 -25.61 -6.34
C LYS A 210 3.50 -25.82 -5.28
N SER A 211 3.69 -25.26 -4.08
CA SER A 211 2.69 -25.38 -3.00
C SER A 211 1.41 -24.60 -3.33
N ALA A 212 1.54 -23.41 -3.93
CA ALA A 212 0.38 -22.61 -4.34
C ALA A 212 -0.39 -23.27 -5.48
N GLU A 213 0.31 -23.82 -6.48
CA GLU A 213 -0.25 -24.65 -7.55
C GLU A 213 -0.97 -25.88 -6.99
N ALA A 214 -0.33 -26.61 -6.07
CA ALA A 214 -0.91 -27.77 -5.42
C ALA A 214 -2.18 -27.41 -4.62
N GLY A 215 -2.16 -26.31 -3.88
CA GLY A 215 -3.30 -25.83 -3.09
C GLY A 215 -4.48 -25.42 -3.97
N ALA A 216 -4.22 -24.63 -5.01
CA ALA A 216 -5.26 -24.23 -5.97
C ALA A 216 -5.82 -25.45 -6.74
N ALA A 217 -4.97 -26.38 -7.17
CA ALA A 217 -5.40 -27.60 -7.85
C ALA A 217 -6.21 -28.53 -6.93
N TRP A 218 -5.82 -28.64 -5.65
CA TRP A 218 -6.56 -29.38 -4.64
C TRP A 218 -7.96 -28.79 -4.46
N LEU A 219 -8.06 -27.47 -4.31
CA LEU A 219 -9.34 -26.80 -4.11
C LEU A 219 -10.25 -26.93 -5.34
N ARG A 220 -9.69 -26.83 -6.56
CA ARG A 220 -10.43 -27.10 -7.81
C ARG A 220 -10.98 -28.53 -7.85
N ARG A 221 -10.20 -29.54 -7.43
CA ARG A 221 -10.68 -30.93 -7.34
C ARG A 221 -11.79 -31.08 -6.31
N TRP A 222 -11.61 -30.48 -5.12
CA TRP A 222 -12.61 -30.50 -4.06
C TRP A 222 -13.94 -29.89 -4.52
N LEU A 223 -13.89 -28.73 -5.20
CA LEU A 223 -15.08 -28.09 -5.75
C LEU A 223 -15.76 -28.96 -6.81
N ARG A 224 -15.02 -29.62 -7.71
CA ARG A 224 -15.63 -30.51 -8.73
C ARG A 224 -16.34 -31.73 -8.15
N GLY A 225 -15.92 -32.22 -6.98
CA GLY A 225 -16.54 -33.36 -6.31
C GLY A 225 -17.85 -33.05 -5.57
N ARG A 226 -18.32 -31.80 -5.62
CA ARG A 226 -19.55 -31.32 -4.95
C ARG A 226 -20.68 -31.12 -5.96
N ASN A 227 -21.91 -30.93 -5.45
CA ASN A 227 -23.07 -30.61 -6.26
C ASN A 227 -22.79 -29.41 -7.19
N ALA A 228 -23.19 -29.54 -8.45
CA ALA A 228 -22.88 -28.57 -9.51
C ALA A 228 -23.25 -27.12 -9.15
N GLU A 229 -24.32 -26.92 -8.36
CA GLU A 229 -24.77 -25.60 -7.94
C GLU A 229 -23.84 -24.91 -6.93
N GLU A 230 -23.14 -25.63 -6.05
CA GLU A 230 -22.14 -25.01 -5.16
C GLU A 230 -20.84 -24.70 -5.89
N SER A 231 -20.47 -25.57 -6.83
CA SER A 231 -19.20 -25.49 -7.56
C SER A 231 -19.19 -24.40 -8.63
N LYS A 232 -20.36 -24.05 -9.19
CA LYS A 232 -20.51 -22.97 -10.19
C LYS A 232 -20.33 -21.57 -9.61
N VAL A 233 -20.48 -21.41 -8.30
CA VAL A 233 -20.54 -20.08 -7.64
C VAL A 233 -19.19 -19.69 -7.02
N VAL A 234 -18.21 -20.60 -6.98
CA VAL A 234 -16.87 -20.32 -6.45
C VAL A 234 -15.85 -20.30 -7.58
N GLU A 235 -15.19 -19.17 -7.74
CA GLU A 235 -14.15 -18.96 -8.75
C GLU A 235 -12.76 -18.90 -8.11
N LEU A 236 -11.75 -19.41 -8.81
CA LEU A 236 -10.35 -19.30 -8.41
C LEU A 236 -9.56 -18.50 -9.45
N VAL A 237 -8.94 -17.40 -9.02
CA VAL A 237 -8.01 -16.60 -9.83
C VAL A 237 -6.58 -16.90 -9.40
N GLY A 238 -5.70 -17.16 -10.38
CA GLY A 238 -4.34 -17.62 -10.14
C GLY A 238 -4.23 -19.15 -10.09
N PRO A 239 -3.20 -19.71 -9.42
CA PRO A 239 -2.22 -19.01 -8.59
C PRO A 239 -1.22 -18.18 -9.39
N ALA A 240 -0.63 -17.17 -8.75
CA ALA A 240 0.38 -16.28 -9.30
C ALA A 240 1.32 -15.78 -8.20
N PRO A 241 2.49 -15.19 -8.54
CA PRO A 241 3.26 -14.42 -7.59
C PRO A 241 2.41 -13.31 -6.97
N ALA A 242 2.56 -13.07 -5.67
CA ALA A 242 1.88 -11.94 -5.02
C ALA A 242 2.44 -10.61 -5.55
N PRO A 243 1.67 -9.50 -5.53
CA PRO A 243 2.14 -8.19 -6.00
C PRO A 243 3.50 -7.76 -5.42
N ILE A 244 3.75 -8.10 -4.16
CA ILE A 244 5.08 -8.08 -3.56
C ILE A 244 5.57 -9.53 -3.48
N GLU A 245 6.34 -9.95 -4.49
CA GLU A 245 6.74 -11.35 -4.69
C GLU A 245 7.60 -11.91 -3.56
N ARG A 246 8.31 -11.04 -2.81
CA ARG A 246 9.16 -11.45 -1.70
C ARG A 246 9.12 -10.44 -0.58
N LEU A 247 8.97 -10.93 0.63
CA LEU A 247 8.81 -10.12 1.83
C LEU A 247 9.46 -10.84 3.01
N HIS A 248 10.38 -10.16 3.71
CA HIS A 248 11.10 -10.69 4.88
C HIS A 248 11.80 -12.02 4.59
N GLY A 249 12.46 -12.10 3.43
CA GLY A 249 13.22 -13.27 3.00
C GLY A 249 12.36 -14.42 2.46
N ARG A 250 11.03 -14.27 2.43
CA ARG A 250 10.11 -15.32 1.96
C ARG A 250 9.46 -14.92 0.65
N TRP A 251 9.52 -15.81 -0.33
CA TRP A 251 8.76 -15.71 -1.56
C TRP A 251 7.28 -15.88 -1.26
N ARG A 252 6.42 -15.15 -1.97
CA ARG A 252 4.97 -15.11 -1.77
C ARG A 252 4.27 -15.44 -3.09
N TRP A 253 3.43 -16.46 -3.05
CA TRP A 253 2.46 -16.74 -4.10
C TRP A 253 1.08 -16.70 -3.50
N HIS A 254 0.09 -16.41 -4.32
CA HIS A 254 -1.29 -16.42 -3.87
C HIS A 254 -2.24 -16.89 -4.95
N PHE A 255 -3.44 -17.26 -4.52
CA PHE A 255 -4.60 -17.37 -5.39
C PHE A 255 -5.80 -16.76 -4.67
N LEU A 256 -6.71 -16.18 -5.44
CA LEU A 256 -7.94 -15.61 -4.92
C LEU A 256 -9.05 -16.62 -5.06
N VAL A 257 -9.85 -16.78 -4.00
CA VAL A 257 -11.13 -17.46 -4.04
C VAL A 257 -12.20 -16.39 -4.02
N ARG A 258 -13.09 -16.38 -5.02
CA ARG A 258 -14.14 -15.36 -5.19
C ARG A 258 -15.49 -16.03 -5.27
N SER A 259 -16.51 -15.41 -4.66
CA SER A 259 -17.89 -15.90 -4.75
C SER A 259 -18.90 -14.84 -4.32
N PRO A 260 -20.07 -14.73 -4.97
CA PRO A 260 -21.18 -13.96 -4.43
C PRO A 260 -21.79 -14.61 -3.18
N SER A 261 -21.49 -15.88 -2.87
CA SER A 261 -22.01 -16.60 -1.70
C SER A 261 -20.98 -16.65 -0.55
N PRO A 262 -21.18 -15.91 0.56
CA PRO A 262 -20.31 -15.97 1.74
C PRO A 262 -20.23 -17.37 2.36
N SER A 263 -21.28 -18.17 2.22
CA SER A 263 -21.32 -19.53 2.77
C SER A 263 -20.50 -20.50 1.90
N ALA A 264 -20.56 -20.38 0.57
CA ALA A 264 -19.81 -21.23 -0.35
C ALA A 264 -18.30 -20.99 -0.23
N ILE A 265 -17.87 -19.72 -0.18
CA ILE A 265 -16.47 -19.37 0.04
C ILE A 265 -15.98 -19.86 1.41
N GLY A 266 -16.81 -19.74 2.46
CA GLY A 266 -16.47 -20.22 3.79
C GLY A 266 -16.27 -21.74 3.84
N ARG A 267 -17.12 -22.52 3.16
CA ARG A 267 -16.97 -23.99 3.04
C ARG A 267 -15.71 -24.36 2.26
N ALA A 268 -15.47 -23.71 1.12
CA ALA A 268 -14.30 -23.96 0.28
C ALA A 268 -12.98 -23.70 1.02
N VAL A 269 -12.90 -22.57 1.74
CA VAL A 269 -11.71 -22.19 2.51
C VAL A 269 -11.51 -23.10 3.72
N ARG A 270 -12.57 -23.47 4.43
CA ARG A 270 -12.48 -24.43 5.54
C ARG A 270 -11.98 -25.79 5.05
N ALA A 271 -12.53 -26.29 3.94
CA ALA A 271 -12.07 -27.54 3.35
C ALA A 271 -10.59 -27.48 2.96
N LEU A 272 -10.13 -26.35 2.41
CA LEU A 272 -8.71 -26.15 2.11
C LEU A 272 -7.86 -26.24 3.40
N ILE A 273 -8.23 -25.52 4.46
CA ILE A 273 -7.48 -25.52 5.73
C ILE A 273 -7.42 -26.93 6.34
N ASP A 274 -8.54 -27.65 6.34
CA ASP A 274 -8.63 -28.96 7.00
C ASP A 274 -8.01 -30.09 6.16
N GLY A 275 -8.19 -30.02 4.83
CA GLY A 275 -7.91 -31.11 3.90
C GLY A 275 -6.64 -30.97 3.07
N PHE A 276 -6.14 -29.76 2.84
CA PHE A 276 -4.88 -29.57 2.10
C PHE A 276 -3.69 -29.62 3.05
N LYS A 277 -2.88 -30.67 2.90
CA LYS A 277 -1.57 -30.74 3.53
C LYS A 277 -0.57 -30.04 2.63
N VAL A 278 0.00 -28.95 3.14
CA VAL A 278 1.05 -28.21 2.45
C VAL A 278 2.22 -29.18 2.18
N PRO A 279 2.69 -29.29 0.92
CA PRO A 279 3.85 -30.12 0.60
C PRO A 279 5.03 -29.70 1.47
N GLY A 280 5.75 -30.68 2.04
CA GLY A 280 6.73 -30.45 3.10
C GLY A 280 7.76 -29.34 2.84
N GLY A 281 8.36 -28.82 3.91
CA GLY A 281 9.28 -27.68 3.92
C GLY A 281 8.78 -26.55 4.82
N ASP A 282 9.54 -25.45 4.94
CA ASP A 282 9.09 -24.22 5.61
C ASP A 282 8.16 -23.43 4.71
N VAL A 283 6.95 -23.95 4.46
CA VAL A 283 5.89 -23.28 3.70
C VAL A 283 4.76 -22.90 4.65
N ARG A 284 4.41 -21.61 4.66
CA ARG A 284 3.32 -21.06 5.47
C ARG A 284 2.13 -20.76 4.56
N LEU A 285 0.96 -21.24 4.93
CA LEU A 285 -0.31 -20.89 4.30
C LEU A 285 -1.03 -19.89 5.21
N VAL A 286 -1.41 -18.75 4.65
CA VAL A 286 -2.20 -17.70 5.31
C VAL A 286 -3.47 -17.51 4.51
N VAL A 287 -4.58 -17.41 5.22
CA VAL A 287 -5.89 -17.11 4.63
C VAL A 287 -6.29 -15.72 5.08
N ASP A 288 -6.34 -14.78 4.15
CA ASP A 288 -6.82 -13.43 4.37
C ASP A 288 -8.23 -13.29 3.80
N ARG A 289 -9.22 -13.18 4.70
CA ARG A 289 -10.63 -13.14 4.34
C ARG A 289 -11.10 -11.70 4.22
N ASP A 290 -11.75 -11.41 3.10
CA ASP A 290 -12.19 -10.06 2.73
C ASP A 290 -11.01 -9.06 2.77
N PRO A 291 -9.94 -9.33 2.00
CA PRO A 291 -8.72 -8.55 2.05
C PRO A 291 -9.02 -7.07 1.76
N VAL A 292 -8.49 -6.21 2.61
CA VAL A 292 -8.57 -4.74 2.43
C VAL A 292 -7.60 -4.29 1.33
N ALA A 293 -6.50 -5.01 1.11
CA ALA A 293 -5.53 -4.77 0.05
C ALA A 293 -4.87 -6.09 -0.39
N LEU A 294 -4.32 -6.12 -1.60
CA LEU A 294 -3.62 -7.30 -2.15
C LEU A 294 -2.08 -7.21 -2.07
N LEU A 295 -1.54 -6.04 -1.69
CA LEU A 295 -0.11 -5.76 -1.53
C LEU A 295 0.48 -6.41 -0.26
#